data_AF-A0A0C2FYY7-F1
#
_entry.id   AF-A0A0C2FYY7-F1
#
_cell.length_a   1.000
_cell.length_b   1.000
_cell.length_c   1.000
_cell.angle_alpha   90.00
_cell.angle_beta   90.00
_cell.angle_gamma   90.00
#
_symmetry.space_group_name_H-M   'P 1'
#
loop_
_entity.id
_entity.type
_entity.pdbx_description
1 polymer ?
#
loop_
_entity_poly.entity_id
_entity_poly.type
_entity_poly.pdbx_seq_one_letter_code
_entity_poly.pdbx_strand_id
1 'polypeptide(L)'
;MSHFGNPVEDMLRLFCIGLSPSDRKSCTTTLLQYYCDEITSLLPELNDVITVDSLTSWYNEIFPVAALWTIVSLHASFEAATSLLPEDESRTRAVVEKIHAVAADILEKSINR
;
A
#
# COMPACT_ATOMS: atom_id res chain seq x y z
N MET A 1 -0.38 -13.49 -5.85
CA MET A 1 -0.40 -13.48 -7.34
C MET A 1 0.70 -12.54 -7.80
N SER A 2 1.69 -13.05 -8.53
CA SER A 2 2.59 -12.20 -9.32
C SER A 2 1.94 -11.92 -10.67
N HIS A 3 1.92 -10.66 -11.07
CA HIS A 3 1.44 -10.21 -12.38
C HIS A 3 2.38 -9.08 -12.84
N PHE A 4 2.43 -8.80 -14.15
CA PHE A 4 3.06 -7.56 -14.63
C PHE A 4 2.18 -6.39 -14.17
N GLY A 5 2.49 -5.87 -12.99
CA GLY A 5 1.78 -4.78 -12.33
C GLY A 5 2.61 -3.50 -12.30
N ASN A 6 1.98 -2.42 -11.86
CA ASN A 6 2.68 -1.18 -11.58
C ASN A 6 3.46 -1.32 -10.26
N PRO A 7 4.79 -1.11 -10.21
CA PRO A 7 5.57 -1.24 -8.96
C PRO A 7 5.06 -0.32 -7.84
N VAL A 8 4.48 0.83 -8.19
CA VAL A 8 3.87 1.77 -7.24
C VAL A 8 2.62 1.17 -6.60
N GLU A 9 1.85 0.38 -7.35
CA GLU A 9 0.68 -0.33 -6.82
C GLU A 9 1.11 -1.41 -5.80
N ASP A 10 2.17 -2.15 -6.10
CA ASP A 10 2.70 -3.15 -5.19
C ASP A 10 3.22 -2.52 -3.88
N MET A 11 3.94 -1.39 -3.98
CA MET A 11 4.35 -0.61 -2.79
C MET A 11 3.16 -0.14 -1.99
N LEU A 12 2.12 0.38 -2.62
CA LEU A 12 0.91 0.82 -1.92
C LEU A 12 0.24 -0.32 -1.15
N ARG A 13 0.08 -1.48 -1.79
CA ARG A 13 -0.50 -2.66 -1.16
C ARG A 13 0.36 -3.09 0.03
N LEU A 14 1.68 -3.17 -0.15
CA LEU A 14 2.62 -3.50 0.93
C LEU A 14 2.50 -2.53 2.10
N PHE A 15 2.43 -1.22 1.84
CA PHE A 15 2.34 -0.22 2.92
C PHE A 15 0.99 -0.31 3.64
N CYS A 16 -0.11 -0.48 2.91
CA CYS A 16 -1.44 -0.57 3.51
C CYS A 16 -1.63 -1.86 4.32
N ILE A 17 -1.06 -2.98 3.87
CA ILE A 17 -1.17 -4.28 4.53
C ILE A 17 -0.14 -4.42 5.66
N GLY A 18 1.07 -3.91 5.49
CA GLY A 18 2.18 -4.10 6.42
C GLY A 18 2.27 -3.07 7.55
N LEU A 19 1.86 -1.82 7.30
CA LEU A 19 2.08 -0.72 8.26
C LEU A 19 0.82 -0.36 9.04
N SER A 20 0.98 0.20 10.24
CA SER A 20 -0.11 0.91 10.88
C SER A 20 -0.46 2.19 10.09
N PRO A 21 -1.65 2.77 10.27
CA PRO A 21 -2.01 4.00 9.57
C PRO A 21 -1.08 5.17 9.88
N SER A 22 -0.64 5.31 11.13
CA SER A 22 0.34 6.32 11.54
C SER A 22 1.69 6.09 10.87
N ASP A 23 2.19 4.85 10.87
CA ASP A 23 3.47 4.52 10.25
C ASP A 23 3.45 4.72 8.74
N ARG A 24 2.32 4.40 8.08
CA ARG A 24 2.14 4.69 6.66
C ARG A 24 2.32 6.19 6.39
N LYS A 25 1.68 7.05 7.18
CA LYS A 25 1.78 8.51 7.02
C LYS A 25 3.21 9.02 7.25
N SER A 26 3.92 8.51 8.26
CA SER A 26 5.27 8.98 8.59
C SER A 26 6.38 8.39 7.73
N CYS A 27 6.20 7.16 7.21
CA CYS A 27 7.29 6.41 6.58
C CYS A 27 7.17 6.30 5.06
N THR A 28 6.04 6.67 4.44
CA THR A 28 5.83 6.49 2.99
C THR A 28 6.97 7.07 2.16
N THR A 29 7.34 8.34 2.38
CA THR A 29 8.43 8.99 1.61
C THR A 29 9.77 8.28 1.80
N THR A 30 10.10 7.88 3.03
CA THR A 30 11.34 7.13 3.32
C THR A 30 11.36 5.78 2.61
N LEU A 31 10.23 5.07 2.56
CA LEU A 31 10.14 3.78 1.89
C LEU A 31 10.18 3.92 0.36
N LEU A 32 9.59 4.98 -0.20
CA LEU A 32 9.70 5.29 -1.63
C LEU A 32 11.14 5.66 -2.01
N GLN A 33 11.85 6.41 -1.16
CA GLN A 33 13.28 6.70 -1.34
C GLN A 33 14.09 5.40 -1.31
N TYR A 34 13.87 4.55 -0.32
CA TYR A 34 14.55 3.25 -0.24
C TYR A 34 14.32 2.42 -1.50
N TYR A 35 13.08 2.32 -1.99
CA TYR A 35 12.80 1.62 -3.23
C TYR A 35 13.52 2.24 -4.44
N CYS A 36 13.53 3.57 -4.53
CA CYS A 36 14.22 4.31 -5.58
C CYS A 36 15.72 3.98 -5.60
N ASP A 37 16.37 4.03 -4.44
CA ASP A 37 17.81 3.79 -4.31
C ASP A 37 18.17 2.35 -4.69
N GLU A 38 17.38 1.38 -4.22
CA GLU A 38 17.62 -0.03 -4.52
C GLU A 38 17.38 -0.34 -6.01
N ILE A 39 16.30 0.16 -6.61
CA ILE A 39 15.99 -0.15 -8.00
C ILE A 39 17.00 0.49 -8.96
N THR A 40 17.47 1.71 -8.69
CA THR A 40 18.47 2.36 -9.54
C THR A 40 19.88 1.84 -9.28
N SER A 41 20.18 1.30 -8.10
CA SER A 41 21.42 0.55 -7.88
C SER A 41 21.46 -0.75 -8.68
N LEU A 42 20.32 -1.41 -8.87
CA LEU A 42 20.20 -2.65 -9.65
C LEU A 42 20.14 -2.38 -11.16
N LEU A 43 19.47 -1.30 -11.55
CA LEU A 43 19.25 -0.88 -12.95
C LEU A 43 19.64 0.60 -13.12
N PRO A 44 20.95 0.89 -13.27
CA PRO A 44 21.46 2.26 -13.33
C PRO A 44 20.85 3.13 -14.43
N GLU A 45 20.34 2.54 -15.50
CA GLU A 45 19.62 3.21 -16.58
C GLU A 45 18.32 3.91 -16.13
N LEU A 46 17.82 3.59 -14.94
CA LEU A 46 16.61 4.18 -14.37
C LEU A 46 16.85 5.45 -13.55
N ASN A 47 18.10 5.85 -13.27
CA ASN A 47 18.43 6.95 -12.34
C ASN A 47 17.73 8.28 -12.64
N ASP A 48 17.49 8.61 -13.91
CA ASP A 48 16.80 9.85 -14.31
C ASP A 48 15.34 9.62 -14.74
N VAL A 49 14.90 8.35 -14.76
CA VAL A 49 13.54 7.95 -15.14
C VAL A 49 12.68 7.78 -13.90
N ILE A 50 13.22 7.11 -12.88
CA ILE A 50 12.57 6.86 -11.61
C ILE A 50 13.28 7.70 -10.56
N THR A 51 12.61 8.78 -10.14
CA THR A 51 13.03 9.62 -9.03
C THR A 51 12.02 9.51 -7.90
N VAL A 52 12.43 9.89 -6.68
CA VAL A 52 11.51 9.90 -5.53
C VAL A 52 10.33 10.84 -5.74
N ASP A 53 10.54 11.96 -6.41
CA ASP A 53 9.47 12.91 -6.74
C ASP A 53 8.46 12.26 -7.70
N SER A 54 8.93 11.60 -8.75
CA SER A 54 8.08 10.87 -9.70
C SER A 54 7.32 9.74 -9.01
N LEU A 55 8.00 8.93 -8.19
CA LEU A 55 7.39 7.84 -7.42
C LEU A 55 6.34 8.36 -6.45
N THR A 56 6.63 9.45 -5.74
CA THR A 56 5.68 10.09 -4.80
C THR A 56 4.47 10.62 -5.54
N SER A 57 4.66 11.25 -6.69
CA SER A 57 3.58 11.73 -7.55
C SER A 57 2.68 10.58 -7.99
N TRP A 58 3.25 9.53 -8.60
CA TRP A 58 2.51 8.35 -9.06
C TRP A 58 1.82 7.63 -7.91
N TYR A 59 2.48 7.50 -6.75
CA TYR A 59 1.91 6.91 -5.55
C TYR A 59 0.65 7.64 -5.13
N ASN A 60 0.73 8.97 -5.03
CA ASN A 60 -0.42 9.79 -4.67
C ASN A 60 -1.52 9.73 -5.74
N GLU A 61 -1.15 9.69 -7.02
CA GLU A 61 -2.07 9.65 -8.16
C GLU A 61 -2.90 8.35 -8.20
N ILE A 62 -2.25 7.21 -8.04
CA ILE A 62 -2.93 5.91 -8.08
C ILE A 62 -3.61 5.55 -6.76
N PHE A 63 -3.25 6.23 -5.66
CA PHE A 63 -3.63 5.83 -4.31
C PHE A 63 -5.12 5.51 -4.15
N PRO A 64 -6.07 6.39 -4.51
CA PRO A 64 -7.48 6.14 -4.25
C PRO A 64 -7.99 4.84 -4.89
N VAL A 65 -7.56 4.54 -6.11
CA VAL A 65 -8.00 3.37 -6.87
C VAL A 65 -7.33 2.09 -6.36
N ALA A 66 -6.00 2.11 -6.20
CA ALA A 66 -5.24 0.95 -5.73
C ALA A 66 -5.55 0.61 -4.25
N ALA A 67 -5.81 1.61 -3.42
CA ALA A 67 -6.20 1.42 -2.02
C ALA A 67 -7.61 0.81 -1.91
N LEU A 68 -8.54 1.17 -2.79
CA LEU A 68 -9.86 0.53 -2.84
C LEU A 68 -9.74 -0.97 -3.14
N TRP A 69 -8.90 -1.34 -4.10
CA TRP A 69 -8.61 -2.74 -4.39
C TRP A 69 -7.91 -3.44 -3.22
N THR A 70 -7.08 -2.72 -2.47
CA THR A 70 -6.40 -3.24 -1.27
C THR A 70 -7.42 -3.62 -0.19
N ILE A 71 -8.50 -2.86 -0.01
CA ILE A 71 -9.58 -3.21 0.93
C ILE A 71 -10.20 -4.57 0.57
N VAL A 72 -10.57 -4.75 -0.71
CA VAL A 72 -11.14 -6.01 -1.21
C VAL A 72 -10.15 -7.17 -1.01
N SER A 73 -8.88 -6.93 -1.33
CA SER A 73 -7.81 -7.93 -1.21
C SER A 73 -7.53 -8.32 0.24
N LEU A 74 -7.56 -7.36 1.18
CA LEU A 74 -7.41 -7.59 2.61
C LEU A 74 -8.52 -8.49 3.15
N HIS A 75 -9.78 -8.19 2.80
CA HIS A 75 -10.92 -9.01 3.21
C HIS A 75 -10.80 -10.44 2.69
N ALA A 76 -10.59 -10.62 1.39
CA ALA A 76 -10.46 -11.94 0.78
C ALA A 76 -9.26 -12.73 1.34
N SER A 77 -8.13 -12.06 1.58
CA SER A 77 -6.93 -12.69 2.13
C SER A 77 -7.12 -13.09 3.60
N PHE A 78 -7.83 -12.28 4.38
CA PHE A 78 -8.22 -12.62 5.75
C PHE A 78 -9.13 -13.84 5.77
N GLU A 79 -10.23 -13.83 5.01
CA GLU A 79 -11.16 -14.95 4.91
C GLU A 79 -10.45 -16.24 4.50
N ALA A 80 -9.61 -16.19 3.46
CA ALA A 80 -8.82 -17.33 3.02
C ALA A 80 -7.89 -17.86 4.13
N ALA A 81 -7.22 -16.97 4.86
CA ALA A 81 -6.28 -17.35 5.92
C ALA A 81 -6.95 -17.84 7.21
N THR A 82 -8.20 -17.47 7.47
CA THR A 82 -8.88 -17.77 8.75
C THR A 82 -10.09 -18.69 8.63
N SER A 83 -10.54 -19.04 7.42
CA SER A 83 -11.75 -19.86 7.19
C SER A 83 -11.81 -21.18 7.94
N LEU A 84 -10.66 -21.79 8.26
CA LEU A 84 -10.56 -23.06 9.00
C LEU A 84 -10.16 -22.90 10.46
N LEU A 85 -9.93 -21.66 10.92
CA LEU A 85 -9.52 -21.35 12.27
C LEU A 85 -10.74 -21.02 13.14
N PRO A 86 -10.67 -21.24 14.46
CA PRO A 86 -11.71 -20.78 15.37
C PRO A 86 -11.92 -19.26 15.24
N GLU A 87 -13.14 -18.81 15.48
CA GLU A 87 -13.45 -17.38 15.52
C GLU A 87 -12.58 -16.67 16.57
N ASP A 88 -12.03 -15.53 16.16
CA ASP A 88 -11.13 -14.71 16.96
C ASP A 88 -11.49 -13.24 16.74
N GLU A 89 -12.29 -12.71 17.66
CA GLU A 89 -12.76 -11.32 17.59
C GLU A 89 -11.61 -10.31 17.53
N SER A 90 -10.49 -10.60 18.19
CA SER A 90 -9.34 -9.69 18.20
C SER A 90 -8.73 -9.55 16.81
N ARG A 91 -8.66 -10.66 16.08
CA ARG A 91 -8.13 -10.72 14.72
C ARG A 91 -9.06 -10.09 13.71
N THR A 92 -10.35 -10.37 13.80
CA THR A 92 -11.39 -9.73 12.98
C THR A 92 -11.36 -8.22 13.18
N ARG A 93 -11.28 -7.77 14.44
CA ARG A 93 -11.19 -6.33 14.77
C ARG A 93 -9.95 -5.68 14.15
N ALA A 94 -8.78 -6.30 14.26
CA ALA A 94 -7.54 -5.77 13.70
C ALA A 94 -7.63 -5.58 12.17
N VAL A 95 -8.24 -6.53 11.44
CA VAL A 95 -8.41 -6.40 9.99
C VAL A 95 -9.43 -5.32 9.63
N VAL A 96 -10.57 -5.25 10.35
CA VAL A 96 -11.58 -4.21 10.14
C VAL A 96 -11.01 -2.80 10.39
N GLU A 97 -10.25 -2.62 11.46
CA GLU A 97 -9.57 -1.35 11.76
C GLU A 97 -8.62 -0.94 10.63
N LYS A 98 -7.88 -1.91 10.08
CA LYS A 98 -6.98 -1.66 8.95
C LYS A 98 -7.75 -1.27 7.68
N ILE A 99 -8.88 -1.94 7.39
CA ILE A 99 -9.77 -1.57 6.27
C ILE A 99 -10.30 -0.15 6.45
N HIS A 100 -10.83 0.18 7.63
CA HIS A 100 -11.34 1.52 7.93
C HIS A 100 -10.28 2.59 7.77
N ALA A 101 -9.05 2.32 8.22
CA ALA A 101 -7.96 3.27 8.07
C ALA A 101 -7.52 3.47 6.61
N VAL A 102 -7.55 2.42 5.78
CA VAL A 102 -7.31 2.57 4.34
C VAL A 102 -8.42 3.41 3.70
N ALA A 103 -9.69 3.19 4.07
CA ALA A 103 -10.81 3.99 3.59
C ALA A 103 -10.70 5.48 3.99
N ALA A 104 -10.26 5.76 5.21
CA ALA A 104 -10.01 7.13 5.68
C ALA A 104 -8.92 7.83 4.85
N ASP A 105 -7.81 7.14 4.57
CA ASP A 105 -6.72 7.70 3.75
C ASP A 105 -7.17 7.97 2.31
N ILE A 106 -8.04 7.13 1.74
CA ILE A 106 -8.64 7.38 0.42
C ILE A 106 -9.42 8.69 0.42
N LEU A 107 -10.29 8.90 1.42
CA LEU A 107 -11.08 10.12 1.54
C LEU A 107 -10.20 11.35 1.70
N GLU A 108 -9.19 11.29 2.57
CA GLU A 108 -8.24 12.38 2.80
C GLU A 108 -7.49 12.76 1.52
N LYS A 109 -7.06 11.79 0.71
CA LYS A 109 -6.36 12.05 -0.56
C LYS A 109 -7.29 12.41 -1.72
N SER A 110 -8.58 12.08 -1.66
CA SER A 110 -9.55 12.38 -2.73
C SER A 110 -10.22 13.74 -2.54
N ILE A 111 -10.33 14.23 -1.31
CA ILE A 111 -10.92 15.55 -0.98
C ILE A 111 -9.90 16.68 -1.19
N ASN A 112 -8.60 16.40 -1.03
CA ASN A 112 -7.51 17.39 -1.12
C ASN A 112 -6.84 17.47 -2.51
N ARG A 113 -7.48 16.97 -3.57
CA ARG A 113 -7.06 17.14 -4.97
C ARG A 113 -7.82 18.28 -5.62
#